data_AF-A0A356QXG2-F1
#
_entry.id   AF-A0A356QXG2-F1
#
_cell.length_a   1.000
_cell.length_b   1.000
_cell.length_c   1.000
_cell.angle_alpha   90.00
_cell.angle_beta   90.00
_cell.angle_gamma   90.00
#
_symmetry.space_group_name_H-M   'P 1'
#
loop_
_entity.id
_entity.type
_entity.pdbx_description
1 polymer ?
#
loop_
_entity_poly.entity_id
_entity_poly.type
_entity_poly.pdbx_seq_one_letter_code
_entity_poly.pdbx_strand_id
1 'polypeptide(L)'
;KFAGGADALWAELASAKKEGRGTIIFNWTPNFTDADGFVFIEWPPYYPGCRKQDGGDSKCGSPKGWLKKAAYYKFPKTHPAAYMAFSQMSFNAGQIGSMAALVDIDGMDHKDAAKKWLADNEDVWKPFTQAGM
;
A
#
# COMPACT_ATOMS: atom_id res chain seq x y z
N LYS A 1 -0.28 -18.05 15.76
CA LYS A 1 -0.49 -18.47 14.35
C LYS A 1 -0.33 -17.31 13.36
N PHE A 2 -0.70 -16.08 13.71
CA PHE A 2 -0.61 -14.90 12.81
C PHE A 2 0.73 -14.15 12.84
N ALA A 3 1.83 -14.86 13.10
CA ALA A 3 3.17 -14.32 12.89
C ALA A 3 3.69 -14.91 11.57
N GLY A 4 3.70 -14.10 10.53
CA GLY A 4 4.07 -14.42 9.15
C GLY A 4 3.97 -13.14 8.30
N GLY A 5 4.59 -13.11 7.13
CA GLY A 5 4.44 -11.98 6.19
C GLY A 5 3.00 -11.80 5.71
N ALA A 6 2.77 -10.89 4.77
CA ALA A 6 1.44 -10.63 4.19
C ALA A 6 0.73 -11.92 3.75
N ASP A 7 1.47 -12.88 3.18
CA ASP A 7 0.98 -14.20 2.75
C ASP A 7 0.19 -14.96 3.83
N ALA A 8 0.56 -14.82 5.10
CA ALA A 8 -0.14 -15.50 6.19
C ALA A 8 -1.55 -14.94 6.42
N LEU A 9 -1.77 -13.65 6.12
CA LEU A 9 -3.07 -12.99 6.16
C LEU A 9 -3.95 -13.51 5.02
N TRP A 10 -3.39 -13.61 3.81
CA TRP A 10 -4.09 -14.07 2.61
C TRP A 10 -4.46 -15.55 2.71
N ALA A 11 -3.58 -16.37 3.29
CA ALA A 11 -3.87 -17.78 3.56
C ALA A 11 -5.05 -17.96 4.54
N GLU A 12 -5.16 -17.13 5.57
CA GLU A 12 -6.31 -17.15 6.49
C GLU A 12 -7.60 -16.76 5.76
N LEU A 13 -7.58 -15.72 4.91
CA LEU A 13 -8.76 -15.35 4.11
C LEU A 13 -9.21 -16.49 3.20
N ALA A 14 -8.26 -17.14 2.52
CA ALA A 14 -8.55 -18.27 1.64
C ALA A 14 -9.11 -19.47 2.42
N SER A 15 -8.57 -19.78 3.60
CA SER A 15 -9.06 -20.87 4.46
C SER A 15 -10.47 -20.56 4.98
N ALA A 16 -10.67 -19.36 5.54
CA ALA A 16 -11.96 -18.93 6.09
C ALA A 16 -13.07 -18.95 5.04
N LYS A 17 -12.77 -18.54 3.79
CA LYS A 17 -13.70 -18.62 2.66
C LYS A 17 -14.07 -20.07 2.30
N LYS A 18 -13.09 -20.99 2.29
CA LYS A 18 -13.34 -22.43 2.05
C LYS A 18 -14.16 -23.07 3.17
N GLU A 19 -13.96 -22.64 4.41
CA GLU A 19 -14.67 -23.12 5.59
C GLU A 19 -16.06 -22.49 5.76
N GLY A 20 -16.38 -21.41 5.05
CA GLY A 20 -17.59 -20.61 5.29
C GLY A 20 -17.61 -19.92 6.66
N ARG A 21 -16.43 -19.67 7.24
CA ARG A 21 -16.26 -19.11 8.59
C ARG A 21 -15.96 -17.61 8.53
N GLY A 22 -16.55 -16.83 9.44
CA GLY A 22 -16.16 -15.44 9.65
C GLY A 22 -14.73 -15.35 10.20
N THR A 23 -13.94 -14.37 9.71
CA THR A 23 -12.59 -14.11 10.19
C THR A 23 -12.30 -12.62 10.31
N ILE A 24 -11.37 -12.27 11.20
CA ILE A 24 -10.89 -10.90 11.42
C ILE A 24 -9.37 -10.94 11.30
N ILE A 25 -8.83 -10.15 10.38
CA ILE A 25 -7.40 -10.04 10.14
C ILE A 25 -6.96 -8.58 10.14
N PHE A 26 -5.65 -8.36 10.27
CA PHE A 26 -5.06 -7.09 9.86
C PHE A 26 -5.12 -6.98 8.32
N ASN A 27 -5.47 -5.81 7.81
CA ASN A 27 -5.46 -5.48 6.38
C ASN A 27 -5.24 -3.97 6.21
N TRP A 28 -5.06 -3.50 4.98
CA TRP A 28 -4.89 -2.09 4.64
C TRP A 28 -5.47 -1.77 3.26
N THR A 29 -5.71 -0.48 3.01
CA THR A 29 -6.09 0.09 1.72
C THR A 29 -5.10 1.21 1.40
N PRO A 30 -4.53 1.27 0.18
CA PRO A 30 -4.86 0.46 -0.99
C PRO A 30 -4.24 -0.93 -0.97
N ASN A 31 -4.99 -1.95 -1.40
CA ASN A 31 -4.55 -3.35 -1.50
C ASN A 31 -5.40 -4.12 -2.54
N PHE A 32 -4.96 -5.32 -2.97
CA PHE A 32 -5.72 -6.14 -3.92
C PHE A 32 -7.09 -6.57 -3.36
N THR A 33 -7.20 -6.71 -2.03
CA THR A 33 -8.44 -7.08 -1.34
C THR A 33 -9.53 -6.02 -1.42
N ASP A 34 -9.22 -4.79 -1.84
CA ASP A 34 -10.22 -3.71 -1.94
C ASP A 34 -11.36 -4.07 -2.90
N ALA A 35 -11.10 -4.93 -3.89
CA ALA A 35 -12.11 -5.40 -4.85
C ALA A 35 -13.01 -6.54 -4.32
N ASP A 36 -12.61 -7.19 -3.22
CA ASP A 36 -13.26 -8.41 -2.71
C ASP A 36 -14.37 -8.15 -1.68
N GLY A 37 -14.79 -6.89 -1.51
CA GLY A 37 -15.92 -6.51 -0.66
C GLY A 37 -15.64 -6.62 0.85
N PHE A 38 -14.38 -6.67 1.27
CA PHE A 38 -14.01 -6.60 2.67
C PHE A 38 -14.38 -5.25 3.28
N VAL A 39 -14.73 -5.24 4.57
CA VAL A 39 -15.03 -4.04 5.33
C VAL A 39 -14.07 -3.89 6.51
N PHE A 40 -13.64 -2.66 6.77
CA PHE A 40 -12.87 -2.35 7.98
C PHE A 40 -13.81 -2.25 9.19
N ILE A 41 -13.32 -2.71 10.34
CA ILE A 41 -13.97 -2.41 11.62
C ILE A 41 -13.87 -0.90 11.86
N GLU A 42 -15.00 -0.24 12.08
CA GLU A 42 -15.04 1.18 12.42
C GLU A 42 -14.79 1.37 13.92
N TRP A 43 -13.54 1.72 14.24
CA TRP A 43 -13.11 2.10 15.58
C TRP A 43 -13.32 3.61 15.84
N PRO A 44 -13.22 4.08 17.11
CA PRO A 44 -13.22 5.51 17.39
C PRO A 44 -12.16 6.27 16.56
N PRO A 45 -12.45 7.47 16.04
CA PRO A 45 -11.52 8.18 15.16
C PRO A 45 -10.15 8.43 15.79
N TYR A 46 -9.09 8.33 14.99
CA TYR A 46 -7.75 8.72 15.40
C TYR A 46 -7.67 10.21 15.71
N TYR A 47 -6.88 10.56 16.73
CA TYR A 47 -6.46 11.93 17.02
C TYR A 47 -4.98 11.97 17.44
N PRO A 48 -4.25 13.07 17.17
CA PRO A 48 -2.88 13.25 17.66
C PRO A 48 -2.81 13.11 19.19
N GLY A 49 -1.92 12.26 19.69
CA GLY A 49 -1.83 11.97 21.12
C GLY A 49 -2.61 10.75 21.59
N CYS A 50 -3.41 10.10 20.74
CA CYS A 50 -4.20 8.93 21.15
C CYS A 50 -3.33 7.72 21.53
N ARG A 51 -2.22 7.48 20.83
CA ARG A 51 -1.41 6.27 21.05
C ARG A 51 -0.66 6.37 22.37
N LYS A 52 -0.39 5.24 23.01
CA LYS A 52 0.40 5.18 24.27
C LYS A 52 1.77 5.84 24.13
N GLN A 53 2.42 5.65 22.99
CA GLN A 53 3.72 6.29 22.67
C GLN A 53 3.64 7.81 22.53
N ASP A 54 2.43 8.35 22.30
CA ASP A 54 2.14 9.78 22.20
C ASP A 54 1.51 10.32 23.51
N GLY A 55 1.43 9.50 24.57
CA GLY A 55 0.86 9.87 25.88
C GLY A 55 -0.62 9.53 26.11
N GLY A 56 -1.29 8.86 25.17
CA GLY A 56 -2.71 8.49 25.26
C GLY A 56 -2.99 7.05 25.74
N ASP A 57 -4.22 6.58 25.55
CA ASP A 57 -4.69 5.26 26.02
C ASP A 57 -4.83 4.20 24.91
N SER A 58 -4.62 4.59 23.65
CA SER A 58 -4.77 3.77 22.43
C SER A 58 -6.18 3.24 22.18
N LYS A 59 -7.23 3.94 22.64
CA LYS A 59 -8.64 3.59 22.36
C LYS A 59 -9.21 4.24 21.09
N CYS A 60 -8.36 4.47 20.08
CA CYS A 60 -8.76 4.92 18.75
C CYS A 60 -8.29 3.95 17.67
N GLY A 61 -8.90 4.02 16.50
CA GLY A 61 -8.48 3.33 15.28
C GLY A 61 -7.20 3.91 14.68
N SER A 62 -6.77 3.30 13.58
CA SER A 62 -5.65 3.82 12.78
C SER A 62 -6.00 5.14 12.09
N PRO A 63 -5.00 6.03 11.87
CA PRO A 63 -5.22 7.25 11.10
C PRO A 63 -5.63 6.91 9.66
N LYS A 64 -6.73 7.51 9.20
CA LYS A 64 -7.08 7.58 7.77
C LYS A 64 -6.27 8.74 7.19
N GLY A 65 -5.44 8.52 6.17
CA GLY A 65 -4.49 9.54 5.76
C GLY A 65 -3.70 9.25 4.48
N TRP A 66 -2.47 9.76 4.47
CA TRP A 66 -1.63 9.85 3.29
C TRP A 66 -0.59 8.72 3.21
N LEU A 67 -0.17 8.41 1.99
CA LEU A 67 1.05 7.67 1.71
C LEU A 67 2.11 8.67 1.20
N LYS A 68 3.12 8.97 2.03
CA LYS A 68 4.16 9.95 1.69
C LYS A 68 5.41 9.26 1.14
N LYS A 69 6.11 10.01 0.28
CA LYS A 69 7.46 9.71 -0.18
C LYS A 69 8.46 10.50 0.66
N ALA A 70 9.54 9.85 1.08
CA ALA A 70 10.64 10.50 1.78
C ALA A 70 11.95 10.31 1.00
N ALA A 71 12.79 11.34 1.00
CA ALA A 71 14.08 11.33 0.33
C ALA A 71 15.19 11.76 1.28
N TYR A 72 16.36 11.14 1.14
CA TYR A 72 17.56 11.60 1.82
C TYR A 72 17.95 13.02 1.34
N TYR A 73 18.38 13.89 2.25
CA TYR A 73 18.60 15.31 1.95
C TYR A 73 19.62 15.60 0.84
N LYS A 74 20.56 14.67 0.57
CA LYS A 74 21.51 14.82 -0.54
C LYS A 74 20.95 14.36 -1.89
N PHE A 75 19.83 13.63 -1.94
CA PHE A 75 19.26 13.13 -3.19
C PHE A 75 18.99 14.24 -4.24
N PRO A 76 18.38 15.39 -3.89
CA PRO A 76 18.26 16.51 -4.83
C PRO A 76 19.60 17.12 -5.27
N LYS A 77 20.67 16.94 -4.48
CA LYS A 77 22.01 17.49 -4.77
C LYS A 77 22.83 16.56 -5.66
N THR A 78 22.73 15.25 -5.44
CA THR A 78 23.55 14.24 -6.13
C THR A 78 22.88 13.67 -7.37
N HIS A 79 21.55 13.62 -7.39
CA HIS A 79 20.77 13.07 -8.51
C HIS A 79 19.53 13.94 -8.79
N PRO A 80 19.71 15.21 -9.18
CA PRO A 80 18.61 16.17 -9.33
C PRO A 80 17.52 15.70 -10.30
N ALA A 81 17.88 15.09 -11.43
CA ALA A 81 16.92 14.55 -12.38
C ALA A 81 16.08 13.41 -11.79
N ALA A 82 16.71 12.47 -11.09
CA ALA A 82 16.00 11.38 -10.43
C ALA A 82 15.13 11.88 -9.26
N TYR A 83 15.60 12.88 -8.52
CA TYR A 83 14.80 13.51 -7.47
C TYR A 83 13.57 14.22 -8.01
N MET A 84 13.68 14.90 -9.16
CA MET A 84 12.53 15.49 -9.84
C MET A 84 11.50 14.43 -10.20
N ALA A 85 11.95 13.32 -10.82
CA ALA A 85 11.05 12.23 -11.17
C ALA A 85 10.39 11.58 -9.94
N PHE A 86 11.20 11.33 -8.90
CA PHE A 86 10.71 10.84 -7.62
C PHE A 86 9.69 11.79 -6.98
N SER A 87 9.86 13.10 -7.14
CA SER A 87 8.95 14.11 -6.59
C SER A 87 7.62 14.14 -7.34
N GLN A 88 7.62 13.94 -8.66
CA GLN A 88 6.41 13.88 -9.48
C GLN A 88 5.64 12.56 -9.35
N MET A 89 6.34 11.44 -9.09
CA MET A 89 5.74 10.10 -9.01
C MET A 89 4.54 10.02 -8.06
N SER A 90 3.35 9.74 -8.57
CA SER A 90 2.14 9.66 -7.74
C SER A 90 1.25 8.54 -8.21
N PHE A 91 0.92 7.61 -7.31
CA PHE A 91 0.04 6.49 -7.61
C PHE A 91 -1.30 6.68 -6.90
N ASN A 92 -2.38 6.36 -7.61
CA ASN A 92 -3.71 6.29 -7.00
C ASN A 92 -3.95 4.92 -6.34
N ALA A 93 -5.05 4.79 -5.61
CA ALA A 93 -5.39 3.57 -4.89
C ALA A 93 -5.56 2.36 -5.82
N GLY A 94 -6.22 2.52 -6.96
CA GLY A 94 -6.41 1.45 -7.94
C GLY A 94 -5.10 0.93 -8.52
N GLN A 95 -4.15 1.83 -8.81
CA GLN A 95 -2.81 1.46 -9.27
C GLN A 95 -2.06 0.65 -8.21
N ILE A 96 -2.06 1.10 -6.95
CA ILE A 96 -1.40 0.38 -5.85
C ILE A 96 -2.04 -1.00 -5.63
N GLY A 97 -3.37 -1.08 -5.63
CA GLY A 97 -4.09 -2.36 -5.52
C GLY A 97 -3.77 -3.31 -6.68
N SER A 98 -3.70 -2.80 -7.91
CA SER A 98 -3.32 -3.61 -9.08
C SER A 98 -1.87 -4.10 -9.01
N MET A 99 -0.95 -3.28 -8.49
CA MET A 99 0.44 -3.70 -8.27
C MET A 99 0.55 -4.81 -7.23
N ALA A 100 -0.25 -4.75 -6.16
CA ALA A 100 -0.32 -5.82 -5.16
C ALA A 100 -0.87 -7.12 -5.77
N ALA A 101 -1.94 -7.03 -6.58
CA ALA A 101 -2.55 -8.18 -7.23
C ALA A 101 -1.58 -8.96 -8.14
N LEU A 102 -0.69 -8.27 -8.86
CA LEU A 102 0.32 -8.92 -9.71
C LEU A 102 1.21 -9.90 -8.92
N VAL A 103 1.44 -9.67 -7.63
CA VAL A 103 2.25 -10.55 -6.79
C VAL A 103 1.37 -11.51 -6.00
N ASP A 104 0.40 -10.98 -5.26
CA ASP A 104 -0.39 -11.75 -4.29
C ASP A 104 -1.46 -12.65 -4.94
N ILE A 105 -1.93 -12.31 -6.15
CA ILE A 105 -2.92 -13.08 -6.91
C ILE A 105 -2.29 -13.78 -8.11
N ASP A 106 -1.54 -13.04 -8.94
CA ASP A 106 -0.96 -13.58 -10.17
C ASP A 106 0.35 -14.35 -9.93
N GLY A 107 0.91 -14.27 -8.71
CA GLY A 107 2.09 -15.03 -8.30
C GLY A 107 3.39 -14.60 -8.97
N MET A 108 3.46 -13.38 -9.52
CA MET A 108 4.68 -12.87 -10.13
C MET A 108 5.72 -12.51 -9.07
N ASP A 109 7.01 -12.61 -9.43
CA ASP A 109 8.03 -11.95 -8.64
C ASP A 109 7.94 -10.42 -8.80
N HIS A 110 8.45 -9.68 -7.82
CA HIS A 110 8.36 -8.23 -7.78
C HIS A 110 9.02 -7.53 -8.98
N LYS A 111 10.09 -8.09 -9.55
CA LYS A 111 10.79 -7.49 -10.69
C LYS A 111 9.98 -7.66 -11.96
N ASP A 112 9.40 -8.83 -12.18
CA ASP A 112 8.58 -9.10 -13.36
C ASP A 112 7.23 -8.38 -13.27
N ALA A 113 6.62 -8.31 -12.09
CA ALA A 113 5.46 -7.47 -11.83
C ALA A 113 5.75 -5.99 -12.15
N ALA A 114 6.88 -5.45 -11.69
CA ALA A 114 7.27 -4.07 -11.98
C ALA A 114 7.49 -3.81 -13.48
N LYS A 115 8.18 -4.72 -14.18
CA LYS A 115 8.36 -4.63 -15.64
C LYS A 115 7.03 -4.63 -16.37
N LYS A 116 6.14 -5.56 -16.01
CA LYS A 116 4.79 -5.65 -16.59
C LYS A 116 4.01 -4.37 -16.35
N TRP A 117 3.96 -3.90 -15.10
CA TRP A 117 3.21 -2.69 -14.75
C TRP A 117 3.74 -1.47 -15.52
N LEU A 118 5.06 -1.30 -15.63
CA LEU A 118 5.64 -0.22 -16.42
C LEU A 118 5.29 -0.32 -17.91
N ALA A 119 5.30 -1.52 -18.50
CA ALA A 119 4.91 -1.72 -19.90
C ALA A 119 3.43 -1.40 -20.14
N ASP A 120 2.57 -1.73 -19.19
CA ASP A 120 1.12 -1.57 -19.32
C ASP A 120 0.61 -0.16 -18.95
N ASN A 121 1.42 0.66 -18.28
CA ASN A 121 1.02 1.96 -17.71
C ASN A 121 1.95 3.11 -18.11
N GLU A 122 2.44 3.09 -19.36
CA GLU A 122 3.38 4.10 -19.87
C GLU A 122 2.83 5.53 -19.79
N ASP A 123 1.53 5.70 -20.02
CA ASP A 123 0.81 6.97 -19.92
C ASP A 123 0.81 7.53 -18.49
N VAL A 124 0.90 6.66 -17.47
CA VAL A 124 0.98 7.05 -16.06
C VAL A 124 2.38 7.50 -15.69
N TRP A 125 3.40 6.69 -15.98
CA TRP A 125 4.74 6.93 -15.43
C TRP A 125 5.63 7.81 -16.31
N LYS A 126 5.44 7.82 -17.63
CA LYS A 126 6.28 8.66 -18.52
C LYS A 126 6.20 10.14 -18.15
N PRO A 127 5.02 10.73 -17.83
CA PRO A 127 4.94 12.11 -17.34
C PRO A 127 5.82 12.38 -16.13
N PHE A 128 5.99 11.42 -15.21
CA PHE A 128 6.84 11.59 -14.02
C PHE A 128 8.32 11.80 -14.38
N THR A 129 8.75 11.39 -15.57
CA THR A 129 10.17 11.48 -15.96
C THR A 129 10.49 12.73 -16.78
N GLN A 130 9.48 13.55 -17.09
CA GLN A 130 9.63 14.74 -17.91
C GLN A 130 10.08 15.95 -17.06
N ALA A 131 10.93 16.78 -17.63
CA ALA A 131 11.41 17.99 -16.97
C ALA A 131 10.35 19.10 -17.04
N GLY A 132 10.05 19.73 -15.89
CA GLY A 132 9.40 21.04 -15.83
C GLY A 132 7.87 21.09 -15.89
N MET A 133 7.16 20.21 -15.19
CA MET A 133 5.77 20.52 -14.77
C MET A 133 5.75 21.43 -13.56
#